data_AF-A0A6G3SMX0-F1
#
_entry.id   AF-A0A6G3SMX0-F1
#
_cell.length_a   1.000
_cell.length_b   1.000
_cell.length_c   1.000
_cell.angle_alpha   90.00
_cell.angle_beta   90.00
_cell.angle_gamma   90.00
#
_symmetry.space_group_name_H-M   'P 1'
#
loop_
_entity.id
_entity.type
_entity.pdbx_description
1 polymer ?
#
loop_
_entity_poly.entity_id
_entity_poly.type
_entity_poly.pdbx_seq_one_letter_code
_entity_poly.pdbx_strand_id
1 'polypeptide(L)'
;MHSIIVVPPACAGPHDQIRIATGDRLTFGRAAVGGGLAIAHEGVPRAAGEITAHLAFWLLSNLSEDQTYVVENPEGAGEHIKVAPGRVDAPVPFEFSRVVLPAAGDLLAFDVWAPRHSFRSVARSGLAGDLTAPAFALDRTKRYFAVLTALCEPRLRGEPHAPLPAVEQLVERLRPVWPTVTRSAVYWNIDYLAVKLRLRTDADGCGTARRANGKKDSLVSLALRFDLVHEGDLAALGALGAARSEVAG
;
A
#
# COMPACT_ATOMS: atom_id res chain seq x y z
N MET A 1 10.42 7.51 24.17
CA MET A 1 8.97 7.40 24.43
C MET A 1 8.35 6.84 23.18
N HIS A 2 7.86 5.61 23.21
CA HIS A 2 7.15 5.01 22.08
C HIS A 2 5.65 5.07 22.41
N SER A 3 4.99 6.09 21.90
CA SER A 3 3.54 6.27 22.02
C SER A 3 2.89 5.99 20.69
N ILE A 4 1.70 5.41 20.74
CA ILE A 4 0.82 5.24 19.58
C ILE A 4 -0.24 6.32 19.63
N ILE A 5 -0.64 6.79 18.46
CA ILE A 5 -1.71 7.78 18.33
C ILE A 5 -2.88 7.12 17.61
N VAL A 6 -4.03 7.09 18.25
CA VAL A 6 -5.29 6.65 17.65
C VAL A 6 -6.08 7.89 17.26
N VAL A 7 -6.48 7.96 16.00
CA VAL A 7 -7.21 9.08 15.40
C VAL A 7 -8.65 8.64 15.16
N PRO A 8 -9.63 9.14 15.95
CA PRO A 8 -11.03 8.75 15.80
C PRO A 8 -11.62 9.11 14.43
N PRO A 9 -12.71 8.45 13.99
CA PRO A 9 -13.33 8.69 12.68
C PRO A 9 -13.80 10.14 12.44
N ALA A 10 -14.15 10.86 13.51
CA ALA A 10 -14.68 12.23 13.46
C ALA A 10 -13.70 13.28 14.01
N CYS A 11 -12.40 12.98 14.02
CA CYS A 11 -11.36 13.85 14.56
C CYS A 11 -11.38 15.23 13.86
N ALA A 12 -11.72 16.30 14.59
CA ALA A 12 -11.77 17.67 14.08
C ALA A 12 -10.45 18.42 14.29
N GLY A 13 -9.57 17.91 15.17
CA GLY A 13 -8.23 18.45 15.38
C GLY A 13 -7.34 17.59 16.27
N PRO A 14 -6.08 18.01 16.53
CA PRO A 14 -5.09 17.22 17.27
C PRO A 14 -5.50 16.87 18.71
N HIS A 15 -6.45 17.62 19.28
CA HIS A 15 -6.96 17.40 20.64
C HIS A 15 -7.89 16.19 20.75
N ASP A 16 -8.44 15.70 19.63
CA ASP A 16 -9.31 14.52 19.60
C ASP A 16 -8.51 13.22 19.46
N GLN A 17 -7.18 13.33 19.29
CA GLN A 17 -6.29 12.19 19.17
C GLN A 17 -6.04 11.54 20.52
N ILE A 18 -6.10 10.21 20.58
CA ILE A 18 -5.86 9.44 21.79
C ILE A 18 -4.43 8.91 21.75
N ARG A 19 -3.62 9.26 22.75
CA ARG A 19 -2.23 8.81 22.85
C ARG A 19 -2.10 7.70 23.87
N ILE A 20 -1.53 6.59 23.44
CA ILE A 20 -1.34 5.36 24.24
C ILE A 20 0.15 5.18 24.46
N ALA A 21 0.62 5.10 25.71
CA ALA A 21 2.02 4.79 25.98
C ALA A 21 2.30 3.30 25.82
N THR A 22 3.56 2.91 25.64
CA THR A 22 3.93 1.49 25.58
C THR A 22 3.43 0.73 26.81
N GLY A 23 2.73 -0.38 26.60
CA GLY A 23 2.12 -1.19 27.65
C GLY A 23 0.69 -0.79 28.01
N ASP A 24 0.26 0.42 27.63
CA ASP A 24 -1.12 0.86 27.85
C ASP A 24 -2.06 0.21 26.83
N ARG A 25 -3.32 0.13 27.23
CA ARG A 25 -4.42 -0.46 26.47
C ARG A 25 -5.51 0.57 26.23
N LEU A 26 -6.05 0.55 25.02
CA LEU A 26 -7.22 1.35 24.64
C LEU A 26 -8.33 0.42 24.17
N THR A 27 -9.45 0.41 24.89
CA THR A 27 -10.65 -0.29 24.43
C THR A 27 -11.39 0.57 23.42
N PHE A 28 -12.05 -0.08 22.46
CA PHE A 28 -12.93 0.60 21.51
C PHE A 28 -14.23 -0.18 21.30
N GLY A 29 -15.28 0.55 20.94
CA GLY A 29 -16.62 0.00 20.71
C GLY A 29 -17.71 1.02 20.99
N ARG A 30 -18.97 0.58 20.98
CA ARG A 30 -20.11 1.47 21.25
C ARG A 30 -20.18 1.94 22.70
N ALA A 31 -19.69 1.14 23.65
CA ALA A 31 -19.74 1.44 25.08
C ALA A 31 -18.33 1.43 25.70
N ALA A 32 -17.40 2.16 25.07
CA ALA A 32 -16.04 2.27 25.57
C ALA A 32 -16.00 2.88 26.99
N VAL A 33 -15.17 2.31 27.86
CA VAL A 33 -15.03 2.71 29.28
C VAL A 33 -13.71 3.45 29.48
N GLY A 34 -13.67 4.40 30.42
CA GLY A 34 -12.40 4.95 30.94
C GLY A 34 -11.53 5.71 29.93
N GLY A 35 -12.14 6.45 28.99
CA GLY A 35 -11.41 7.20 27.96
C GLY A 35 -11.07 6.38 26.71
N GLY A 36 -11.69 5.20 26.56
CA GLY A 36 -11.64 4.40 25.33
C GLY A 36 -12.25 5.10 24.10
N LEU A 37 -12.00 4.53 22.93
CA LEU A 37 -12.53 5.04 21.66
C LEU A 37 -14.00 4.62 21.48
N ALA A 38 -14.91 5.56 21.68
CA ALA A 38 -16.33 5.35 21.44
C ALA A 38 -16.66 5.47 19.94
N ILE A 39 -17.27 4.44 19.37
CA ILE A 39 -17.77 4.44 17.98
C ILE A 39 -19.29 4.28 18.04
N ALA A 40 -19.99 5.41 17.90
CA ALA A 40 -21.43 5.50 18.08
C ALA A 40 -22.20 4.98 16.84
N HIS A 41 -22.19 3.67 16.62
CA HIS A 41 -22.91 3.02 15.54
C HIS A 41 -23.60 1.73 16.01
N GLU A 42 -24.79 1.44 15.50
CA GLU A 42 -25.59 0.29 15.93
C GLU A 42 -24.98 -1.06 15.52
N GLY A 43 -24.30 -1.08 14.37
CA GLY A 43 -23.55 -2.25 13.88
C GLY A 43 -22.25 -2.56 14.65
N VAL A 44 -21.80 -1.67 15.55
CA VAL A 44 -20.56 -1.86 16.31
C VAL A 44 -20.85 -2.51 17.67
N PRO A 45 -20.14 -3.59 18.08
CA PRO A 45 -20.30 -4.20 19.39
C PRO A 45 -20.05 -3.21 20.55
N ARG A 46 -20.66 -3.49 21.72
CA ARG A 46 -20.44 -2.66 22.93
C ARG A 46 -18.96 -2.63 23.33
N ALA A 47 -18.32 -3.80 23.33
CA ALA A 47 -16.88 -3.97 23.39
C ALA A 47 -16.43 -4.58 22.05
N ALA A 48 -15.92 -3.75 21.15
CA ALA A 48 -15.54 -4.17 19.80
C ALA A 48 -14.10 -4.70 19.78
N GLY A 49 -13.19 -4.06 20.51
CA GLY A 49 -11.83 -4.52 20.59
C GLY A 49 -10.94 -3.76 21.56
N GLU A 50 -9.66 -4.12 21.53
CA GLU A 50 -8.61 -3.49 22.31
C GLU A 50 -7.37 -3.26 21.44
N ILE A 51 -6.72 -2.11 21.65
CA ILE A 51 -5.44 -1.73 21.06
C ILE A 51 -4.41 -1.71 22.18
N THR A 52 -3.30 -2.43 22.01
CA THR A 52 -2.16 -2.36 22.94
C THR A 52 -0.94 -1.80 22.24
N ALA A 53 -0.33 -0.77 22.83
CA ALA A 53 0.89 -0.20 22.29
C ALA A 53 2.13 -1.01 22.68
N HIS A 54 2.97 -1.35 21.70
CA HIS A 54 4.14 -2.20 21.93
C HIS A 54 5.39 -1.73 21.17
N LEU A 55 6.23 -0.91 21.81
CA LEU A 55 7.53 -0.50 21.26
C LEU A 55 7.43 0.00 19.79
N ALA A 56 7.82 -0.84 18.83
CA ALA A 56 7.85 -0.53 17.40
C ALA A 56 6.60 -1.00 16.63
N PHE A 57 5.67 -1.71 17.25
CA PHE A 57 4.43 -2.18 16.63
C PHE A 57 3.26 -2.08 17.61
N TRP A 58 2.10 -2.60 17.24
CA TRP A 58 0.95 -2.61 18.13
C TRP A 58 0.10 -3.85 17.95
N LEU A 59 -0.74 -4.12 18.95
CA LEU A 59 -1.57 -5.31 18.97
C LEU A 59 -3.03 -4.91 18.85
N LEU A 60 -3.77 -5.63 18.01
CA LEU A 60 -5.21 -5.52 17.89
C LEU A 60 -5.87 -6.81 18.40
N SER A 61 -6.73 -6.67 19.40
CA SER A 61 -7.62 -7.73 19.85
C SER A 61 -9.03 -7.46 19.31
N ASN A 62 -9.54 -8.35 18.49
CA ASN A 62 -10.91 -8.33 17.99
C ASN A 62 -11.80 -9.09 18.99
N LEU A 63 -12.65 -8.36 19.70
CA LEU A 63 -13.57 -8.91 20.70
C LEU A 63 -14.97 -9.16 20.12
N SER A 64 -15.19 -8.93 18.82
CA SER A 64 -16.41 -9.33 18.14
C SER A 64 -16.51 -10.85 18.04
N GLU A 65 -17.74 -11.35 18.11
CA GLU A 65 -18.08 -12.76 17.96
C GLU A 65 -18.17 -13.20 16.49
N ASP A 66 -18.46 -12.27 15.58
CA ASP A 66 -18.86 -12.57 14.19
C ASP A 66 -18.22 -11.67 13.11
N GLN A 67 -17.64 -10.52 13.48
CA GLN A 67 -17.08 -9.56 12.52
C GLN A 67 -15.56 -9.72 12.38
N THR A 68 -15.09 -9.88 11.15
CA THR A 68 -13.65 -9.79 10.84
C THR A 68 -13.27 -8.32 10.67
N TYR A 69 -12.19 -7.91 11.32
CA TYR A 69 -11.62 -6.57 11.14
C TYR A 69 -10.51 -6.63 10.10
N VAL A 70 -10.33 -5.53 9.38
CA VAL A 70 -9.24 -5.36 8.43
C VAL A 70 -8.37 -4.23 8.93
N VAL A 71 -7.06 -4.46 8.99
CA VAL A 71 -6.10 -3.38 9.20
C VAL A 71 -5.38 -3.17 7.88
N GLU A 72 -5.64 -2.03 7.26
CA GLU A 72 -5.05 -1.61 5.99
C GLU A 72 -3.76 -0.83 6.27
N ASN A 73 -2.78 -0.98 5.38
CA ASN A 73 -1.63 -0.10 5.28
C ASN A 73 -1.88 0.90 4.14
N PRO A 74 -2.28 2.15 4.42
CA PRO A 74 -2.56 3.12 3.37
C PRO A 74 -1.32 3.48 2.52
N GLU A 75 -0.11 3.23 3.04
CA GLU A 75 1.16 3.45 2.33
C GLU A 75 1.61 2.21 1.52
N GLY A 76 1.07 1.02 1.82
CA GLY A 76 1.52 -0.28 1.31
C GLY A 76 0.82 -0.76 0.04
N ALA A 77 0.29 0.15 -0.79
CA ALA A 77 -0.38 -0.18 -2.06
C ALA A 77 -1.46 -1.29 -1.96
N GLY A 78 -2.23 -1.32 -0.87
CA GLY A 78 -3.29 -2.32 -0.64
C GLY A 78 -2.93 -3.48 0.27
N GLU A 79 -1.74 -3.45 0.88
CA GLU A 79 -1.39 -4.35 1.96
C GLU A 79 -2.42 -4.23 3.10
N HIS A 80 -2.86 -5.39 3.60
CA HIS A 80 -3.76 -5.47 4.74
C HIS A 80 -3.57 -6.77 5.51
N ILE A 81 -3.96 -6.75 6.78
CA ILE A 81 -4.12 -7.95 7.59
C ILE A 81 -5.58 -8.13 8.00
N LYS A 82 -6.01 -9.39 8.10
CA LYS A 82 -7.33 -9.74 8.62
C LYS A 82 -7.21 -10.19 10.07
N VAL A 83 -8.03 -9.62 10.93
CA VAL A 83 -8.14 -10.00 12.34
C VAL A 83 -9.50 -10.65 12.52
N ALA A 84 -9.49 -11.99 12.52
CA ALA A 84 -10.70 -12.80 12.67
C ALA A 84 -11.42 -12.51 13.99
N PRO A 85 -12.75 -12.77 14.08
CA PRO A 85 -13.50 -12.65 15.32
C PRO A 85 -12.83 -13.44 16.46
N GLY A 86 -12.80 -12.87 17.66
CA GLY A 86 -12.17 -13.46 18.84
C GLY A 86 -10.65 -13.56 18.81
N ARG A 87 -9.97 -13.10 17.75
CA ARG A 87 -8.50 -13.10 17.71
C ARG A 87 -7.95 -12.02 18.65
N VAL A 88 -7.20 -12.46 19.65
CA VAL A 88 -6.49 -11.59 20.59
C VAL A 88 -5.04 -11.37 20.15
N ASP A 89 -4.50 -10.20 20.51
CA ASP A 89 -3.11 -9.82 20.35
C ASP A 89 -2.56 -10.02 18.93
N ALA A 90 -3.36 -9.68 17.90
CA ALA A 90 -2.89 -9.73 16.52
C ALA A 90 -1.85 -8.62 16.29
N PRO A 91 -0.60 -8.96 15.91
CA PRO A 91 0.42 -7.95 15.68
C PRO A 91 0.15 -7.17 14.40
N VAL A 92 0.21 -5.85 14.51
CA VAL A 92 0.08 -4.90 13.40
C VAL A 92 1.45 -4.26 13.15
N PRO A 93 2.11 -4.59 12.03
CA PRO A 93 3.46 -4.14 11.72
C PRO A 93 3.48 -2.86 10.87
N PHE A 94 2.43 -2.05 10.86
CA PHE A 94 2.36 -0.84 10.03
C PHE A 94 2.57 0.42 10.86
N GLU A 95 3.40 1.34 10.34
CA GLU A 95 3.63 2.65 10.94
C GLU A 95 2.37 3.53 10.83
N PHE A 96 1.71 3.51 9.68
CA PHE A 96 0.40 4.08 9.46
C PHE A 96 -0.60 2.97 9.14
N SER A 97 -1.60 2.82 10.00
CA SER A 97 -2.63 1.79 9.86
C SER A 97 -4.01 2.43 9.82
N ARG A 98 -4.92 1.84 9.03
CA ARG A 98 -6.36 2.11 9.11
C ARG A 98 -7.09 0.86 9.55
N VAL A 99 -7.77 0.91 10.69
CA VAL A 99 -8.61 -0.19 11.15
C VAL A 99 -10.00 0.00 10.57
N VAL A 100 -10.48 -0.99 9.83
CA VAL A 100 -11.78 -1.00 9.18
C VAL A 100 -12.67 -2.06 9.84
N LEU A 101 -13.86 -1.64 10.25
CA LEU A 101 -14.88 -2.42 10.93
C LEU A 101 -16.14 -2.47 10.07
N PRO A 102 -16.71 -3.66 9.77
CA PRO A 102 -18.01 -3.73 9.12
C PRO A 102 -19.12 -3.35 10.11
N ALA A 103 -20.05 -2.49 9.72
CA ALA A 103 -21.14 -2.05 10.57
C ALA A 103 -22.44 -1.88 9.79
N ALA A 104 -23.26 -2.94 9.74
CA ALA A 104 -24.64 -2.93 9.21
C ALA A 104 -24.85 -2.21 7.85
N GLY A 105 -23.98 -2.49 6.87
CA GLY A 105 -24.04 -1.87 5.53
C GLY A 105 -22.99 -0.79 5.29
N ASP A 106 -22.37 -0.28 6.36
CA ASP A 106 -21.27 0.67 6.31
C ASP A 106 -19.92 0.03 6.65
N LEU A 107 -18.85 0.68 6.24
CA LEU A 107 -17.49 0.41 6.69
C LEU A 107 -17.01 1.60 7.52
N LEU A 108 -16.83 1.37 8.81
CA LEU A 108 -16.31 2.39 9.72
C LEU A 108 -14.79 2.24 9.82
N ALA A 109 -14.08 3.36 9.90
CA ALA A 109 -12.64 3.34 9.99
C ALA A 109 -12.09 4.35 10.98
N PHE A 110 -10.99 3.99 11.63
CA PHE A 110 -10.17 4.90 12.42
C PHE A 110 -8.70 4.62 12.14
N ASP A 111 -7.86 5.63 12.32
CA ASP A 111 -6.45 5.53 11.96
C ASP A 111 -5.57 5.33 13.22
N VAL A 112 -4.46 4.61 13.07
CA VAL A 112 -3.50 4.34 14.14
C VAL A 112 -2.09 4.63 13.63
N TRP A 113 -1.38 5.49 14.34
CA TRP A 113 -0.01 5.91 14.01
C TRP A 113 0.95 5.32 15.05
N ALA A 114 1.82 4.42 14.60
CA ALA A 114 2.88 3.83 15.40
C ALA A 114 4.23 4.54 15.16
N PRO A 115 5.20 4.40 16.07
CA PRO A 115 6.54 4.92 15.86
C PRO A 115 7.21 4.37 14.60
N ARG A 116 8.00 5.20 13.92
CA ARG A 116 8.73 4.78 12.72
C ARG A 116 9.68 3.63 13.02
N HIS A 117 9.75 2.68 12.09
CA HIS A 117 10.71 1.59 12.17
C HIS A 117 12.13 2.08 11.91
N SER A 118 13.07 1.52 12.65
CA SER A 118 14.49 1.76 12.44
C SER A 118 15.04 0.78 11.42
N PHE A 119 15.53 1.29 10.30
CA PHE A 119 16.20 0.49 9.28
C PHE A 119 17.71 0.54 9.45
N ARG A 120 18.38 -0.60 9.28
CA ARG A 120 19.85 -0.66 9.26
C ARG A 120 20.36 -0.05 7.94
N SER A 121 21.51 0.62 7.99
CA SER A 121 22.24 1.03 6.79
C SER A 121 22.52 -0.16 5.86
N VAL A 122 22.37 0.08 4.55
CA VAL A 122 22.59 -0.92 3.49
C VAL A 122 24.09 -1.08 3.18
N ALA A 123 24.92 -0.09 3.50
CA ALA A 123 26.35 -0.15 3.25
C ALA A 123 27.00 -1.26 4.07
N ARG A 124 27.55 -2.26 3.37
CA ARG A 124 28.36 -3.34 3.95
C ARG A 124 29.78 -3.18 3.42
N SER A 125 30.70 -2.74 4.28
CA SER A 125 32.12 -2.68 3.97
C SER A 125 32.86 -3.86 4.61
N GLY A 126 33.97 -4.28 4.00
CA GLY A 126 34.90 -5.25 4.60
C GLY A 126 34.56 -6.73 4.42
N LEU A 127 33.54 -7.07 3.63
CA LEU A 127 33.26 -8.46 3.26
C LEU A 127 33.94 -8.79 1.92
N ALA A 128 34.68 -9.89 1.87
CA ALA A 128 35.32 -10.37 0.65
C ALA A 128 34.33 -11.15 -0.23
N GLY A 129 34.55 -11.12 -1.56
CA GLY A 129 33.77 -11.85 -2.56
C GLY A 129 32.95 -10.96 -3.49
N ASP A 130 32.32 -11.58 -4.49
CA ASP A 130 31.49 -10.89 -5.47
C ASP A 130 30.19 -10.36 -4.85
N LEU A 131 29.70 -9.24 -5.39
CA LEU A 131 28.41 -8.69 -4.97
C LEU A 131 27.27 -9.66 -5.34
N THR A 132 26.30 -9.78 -4.44
CA THR A 132 25.07 -10.53 -4.71
C THR A 132 24.32 -9.91 -5.88
N ALA A 133 24.07 -10.70 -6.92
CA ALA A 133 23.28 -10.25 -8.05
C ALA A 133 21.84 -9.89 -7.61
N PRO A 134 21.27 -8.76 -8.07
CA PRO A 134 19.91 -8.36 -7.69
C PRO A 134 18.89 -9.35 -8.29
N ALA A 135 17.84 -9.66 -7.52
CA ALA A 135 16.76 -10.54 -7.96
C ALA A 135 15.99 -9.97 -9.17
N PHE A 136 15.82 -8.64 -9.19
CA PHE A 136 15.16 -7.91 -10.28
C PHE A 136 16.02 -6.74 -10.73
N ALA A 137 16.77 -6.92 -11.82
CA ALA A 137 17.65 -5.89 -12.38
C ALA A 137 16.85 -4.92 -13.28
N LEU A 138 15.99 -4.09 -12.68
CA LEU A 138 15.29 -3.00 -13.38
C LEU A 138 16.15 -1.73 -13.39
N ASP A 139 16.08 -0.98 -14.48
CA ASP A 139 16.81 0.29 -14.64
C ASP A 139 15.75 1.37 -14.76
N ARG A 140 15.70 2.25 -13.75
CA ARG A 140 14.70 3.31 -13.60
C ARG A 140 14.74 4.34 -14.72
N THR A 141 15.85 4.43 -15.45
CA THR A 141 16.05 5.38 -16.54
C THR A 141 15.47 4.92 -17.88
N LYS A 142 15.04 3.65 -17.97
CA LYS A 142 14.60 3.05 -19.24
C LYS A 142 13.09 3.14 -19.41
N ARG A 143 12.65 3.21 -20.68
CA ARG A 143 11.23 3.31 -21.06
C ARG A 143 10.35 2.19 -20.52
N TYR A 144 10.89 0.97 -20.42
CA TYR A 144 10.14 -0.15 -19.82
C TYR A 144 9.78 0.13 -18.36
N PHE A 145 10.64 0.84 -17.62
CA PHE A 145 10.37 1.17 -16.23
C PHE A 145 9.24 2.19 -16.16
N ALA A 146 9.28 3.25 -16.98
CA ALA A 146 8.16 4.19 -17.08
C ALA A 146 6.82 3.50 -17.44
N VAL A 147 6.84 2.50 -18.34
CA VAL A 147 5.64 1.70 -18.67
C VAL A 147 5.15 0.90 -17.46
N LEU A 148 6.06 0.26 -16.72
CA LEU A 148 5.70 -0.45 -15.49
C LEU A 148 5.13 0.50 -14.43
N THR A 149 5.74 1.67 -14.25
CA THR A 149 5.27 2.72 -13.33
C THR A 149 3.87 3.20 -13.71
N ALA A 150 3.61 3.47 -14.99
CA ALA A 150 2.30 3.90 -15.46
C ALA A 150 1.22 2.81 -15.33
N LEU A 151 1.60 1.53 -15.39
CA LEU A 151 0.69 0.41 -15.11
C LEU A 151 0.32 0.33 -13.62
N CYS A 152 1.29 0.55 -12.73
CA CYS A 152 1.12 0.50 -11.28
C CYS A 152 0.48 1.78 -10.70
N GLU A 153 0.56 2.90 -11.42
CA GLU A 153 0.18 4.23 -10.96
C GLU A 153 -1.20 4.30 -10.26
N PRO A 154 -2.31 3.75 -10.81
CA PRO A 154 -3.60 3.83 -10.13
C PRO A 154 -3.60 3.19 -8.73
N ARG A 155 -2.92 2.05 -8.58
CA ARG A 155 -2.87 1.31 -7.31
C ARG A 155 -1.91 1.96 -6.30
N LEU A 156 -0.85 2.59 -6.80
CA LEU A 156 0.07 3.37 -5.97
C LEU A 156 -0.56 4.67 -5.45
N ARG A 157 -1.60 5.20 -6.09
CA ARG A 157 -2.32 6.40 -5.62
C ARG A 157 -3.45 6.12 -4.62
N GLY A 158 -3.46 4.94 -3.99
CA GLY A 158 -4.45 4.60 -2.97
C GLY A 158 -5.72 3.95 -3.50
N GLU A 159 -5.74 3.45 -4.74
CA GLU A 159 -6.81 2.58 -5.25
C GLU A 159 -6.29 1.14 -5.49
N PRO A 160 -6.10 0.31 -4.44
CA PRO A 160 -5.48 -1.02 -4.54
C PRO A 160 -6.08 -1.95 -5.59
N HIS A 161 -7.38 -1.82 -5.82
CA HIS A 161 -8.15 -2.66 -6.74
C HIS A 161 -8.54 -1.95 -8.03
N ALA A 162 -7.92 -0.80 -8.31
CA ALA A 162 -8.14 -0.09 -9.57
C ALA A 162 -7.90 -1.03 -10.77
N PRO A 163 -8.80 -0.98 -11.77
CA PRO A 163 -8.60 -1.72 -13.01
C PRO A 163 -7.33 -1.21 -13.70
N LEU A 164 -6.61 -2.13 -14.35
CA LEU A 164 -5.39 -1.75 -15.03
C LEU A 164 -5.70 -0.84 -16.22
N PRO A 165 -4.84 0.16 -16.47
CA PRO A 165 -5.07 1.09 -17.56
C PRO A 165 -4.97 0.39 -18.93
N ALA A 166 -5.87 0.80 -19.83
CA ALA A 166 -5.79 0.43 -21.24
C ALA A 166 -4.50 0.95 -21.87
N VAL A 167 -4.04 0.35 -22.98
CA VAL A 167 -2.78 0.77 -23.63
C VAL A 167 -2.83 2.22 -24.11
N GLU A 168 -4.01 2.67 -24.48
CA GLU A 168 -4.34 3.99 -24.96
C GLU A 168 -4.17 4.99 -23.82
N GLN A 169 -4.67 4.66 -22.64
CA GLN A 169 -4.47 5.46 -21.45
C GLN A 169 -3.00 5.48 -21.01
N LEU A 170 -2.26 4.37 -21.19
CA LEU A 170 -0.82 4.34 -20.95
C LEU A 170 -0.06 5.25 -21.91
N VAL A 171 -0.42 5.25 -23.20
CA VAL A 171 0.18 6.15 -24.20
C VAL A 171 -0.03 7.62 -23.78
N GLU A 172 -1.25 8.00 -23.42
CA GLU A 172 -1.54 9.36 -22.95
C GLU A 172 -0.72 9.72 -21.69
N ARG A 173 -0.68 8.83 -20.69
CA ARG A 173 0.11 9.03 -19.46
C ARG A 173 1.61 9.15 -19.71
N LEU A 174 2.16 8.45 -20.69
CA LEU A 174 3.60 8.41 -20.97
C LEU A 174 4.07 9.55 -21.87
N ARG A 175 3.19 10.20 -22.63
CA ARG A 175 3.56 11.27 -23.57
C ARG A 175 4.41 12.41 -22.97
N PRO A 176 4.16 12.90 -21.75
CA PRO A 176 4.96 13.99 -21.17
C PRO A 176 6.46 13.66 -21.05
N VAL A 177 6.80 12.39 -20.82
CA VAL A 177 8.18 11.93 -20.60
C VAL A 177 8.72 11.13 -21.78
N TRP A 178 7.84 10.66 -22.66
CA TRP A 178 8.17 9.98 -23.91
C TRP A 178 7.21 10.43 -25.04
N PRO A 179 7.47 11.59 -25.67
CA PRO A 179 6.54 12.18 -26.65
C PRO A 179 6.25 11.31 -27.88
N THR A 180 7.20 10.46 -28.27
CA THR A 180 7.10 9.56 -29.44
C THR A 180 6.50 8.19 -29.12
N VAL A 181 5.90 8.01 -27.94
CA VAL A 181 5.32 6.73 -27.53
C VAL A 181 4.20 6.30 -28.47
N THR A 182 4.23 5.01 -28.86
CA THR A 182 3.20 4.38 -29.69
C THR A 182 2.62 3.17 -28.97
N ARG A 183 1.42 2.72 -29.38
CA ARG A 183 0.80 1.50 -28.83
C ARG A 183 1.72 0.29 -28.96
N SER A 184 2.35 0.12 -30.13
CA SER A 184 3.28 -0.99 -30.38
C SER A 184 4.50 -0.92 -29.46
N ALA A 185 5.01 0.28 -29.20
CA ALA A 185 6.13 0.46 -28.29
C ALA A 185 5.75 0.12 -26.84
N VAL A 186 4.54 0.45 -26.39
CA VAL A 186 4.03 0.03 -25.07
C VAL A 186 3.91 -1.49 -24.97
N TYR A 187 3.29 -2.15 -25.95
CA TYR A 187 3.18 -3.61 -25.97
C TYR A 187 4.56 -4.29 -25.96
N TRP A 188 5.51 -3.80 -26.75
CA TRP A 188 6.87 -4.32 -26.76
C TRP A 188 7.54 -4.21 -25.38
N ASN A 189 7.38 -3.08 -24.68
CA ASN A 189 7.93 -2.92 -23.34
C ASN A 189 7.26 -3.83 -22.30
N ILE A 190 5.94 -4.07 -22.41
CA ILE A 190 5.22 -5.05 -21.58
C ILE A 190 5.78 -6.46 -21.81
N ASP A 191 6.00 -6.85 -23.06
CA ASP A 191 6.56 -8.15 -23.41
C ASP A 191 8.01 -8.29 -22.92
N TYR A 192 8.82 -7.24 -23.10
CA TYR A 192 10.19 -7.18 -22.62
C TYR A 192 10.25 -7.30 -21.08
N LEU A 193 9.37 -6.61 -20.36
CA LEU A 193 9.25 -6.73 -18.89
C LEU A 193 8.91 -8.15 -18.46
N ALA A 194 7.99 -8.82 -19.14
CA ALA A 194 7.60 -10.18 -18.79
C ALA A 194 8.79 -11.15 -18.92
N VAL A 195 9.61 -11.00 -19.96
CA VAL A 195 10.86 -11.77 -20.11
C VAL A 195 11.87 -11.39 -19.04
N LYS A 196 12.09 -10.09 -18.82
CA LYS A 196 13.09 -9.57 -17.88
C LYS A 196 12.79 -9.94 -16.43
N LEU A 197 11.52 -10.00 -16.06
CA LEU A 197 11.04 -10.42 -14.73
C LEU A 197 10.73 -11.91 -14.65
N ARG A 198 11.02 -12.67 -15.72
CA ARG A 198 10.86 -14.13 -15.80
C ARG A 198 9.46 -14.61 -15.43
N LEU A 199 8.43 -13.86 -15.83
CA LEU A 199 7.05 -14.25 -15.61
C LEU A 199 6.74 -15.51 -16.40
N ARG A 200 6.15 -16.51 -15.73
CA ARG A 200 5.61 -17.69 -16.40
C ARG A 200 4.39 -17.25 -17.21
N THR A 201 4.52 -17.25 -18.53
CA THR A 201 3.35 -17.21 -19.41
C THR A 201 2.77 -18.62 -19.45
N ASP A 202 1.64 -18.83 -18.78
CA ASP A 202 0.90 -20.09 -18.87
C ASP A 202 0.52 -20.34 -20.33
N ALA A 203 1.31 -21.19 -20.99
CA ALA A 203 1.14 -21.58 -22.36
C ALA A 203 0.31 -22.85 -22.41
N ASP A 204 -0.95 -22.80 -21.96
CA ASP A 204 -1.95 -23.83 -22.28
C ASP A 204 -3.38 -23.24 -22.26
N GLY A 205 -3.91 -22.95 -23.46
CA GLY A 205 -5.35 -23.06 -23.74
C GLY A 205 -6.35 -21.96 -23.31
N CYS A 206 -6.17 -20.67 -23.63
CA CYS A 206 -7.32 -19.75 -23.90
C CYS A 206 -6.92 -18.46 -24.65
N GLY A 207 -7.88 -17.78 -25.30
CA GLY A 207 -7.71 -16.75 -26.35
C GLY A 207 -6.91 -15.47 -26.05
N THR A 208 -6.49 -14.79 -27.12
CA THR A 208 -5.46 -13.72 -27.17
C THR A 208 -5.74 -12.45 -26.36
N ALA A 209 -7.00 -12.00 -26.25
CA ALA A 209 -7.34 -10.79 -25.49
C ALA A 209 -7.26 -10.99 -23.96
N ARG A 210 -7.60 -12.20 -23.47
CA ARG A 210 -7.53 -12.57 -22.05
C ARG A 210 -6.08 -12.78 -21.59
N ARG A 211 -5.17 -13.16 -22.51
CA ARG A 211 -3.72 -13.30 -22.25
C ARG A 211 -3.01 -11.96 -21.99
N ALA A 212 -3.32 -10.92 -22.77
CA ALA A 212 -2.66 -9.62 -22.61
C ALA A 212 -3.01 -8.95 -21.28
N ASN A 213 -4.26 -9.10 -20.82
CA ASN A 213 -4.66 -8.62 -19.50
C ASN A 213 -3.96 -9.43 -18.40
N GLY A 214 -3.99 -10.78 -18.48
CA GLY A 214 -3.30 -11.64 -17.52
C GLY A 214 -1.79 -11.36 -17.39
N LYS A 215 -1.12 -10.97 -18.48
CA LYS A 215 0.29 -10.54 -18.43
C LYS A 215 0.48 -9.22 -17.69
N LYS A 216 -0.33 -8.19 -18.00
CA LYS A 216 -0.30 -6.91 -17.28
C LYS A 216 -0.61 -7.09 -15.79
N ASP A 217 -1.62 -7.89 -15.48
CA ASP A 217 -1.98 -8.24 -14.09
C ASP A 217 -0.84 -8.94 -13.36
N SER A 218 -0.18 -9.90 -14.01
CA SER A 218 0.98 -10.60 -13.44
C SER A 218 2.17 -9.66 -13.20
N LEU A 219 2.44 -8.74 -14.14
CA LEU A 219 3.48 -7.72 -14.01
C LEU A 219 3.20 -6.80 -12.84
N VAL A 220 1.99 -6.22 -12.78
CA VAL A 220 1.61 -5.28 -11.71
C VAL A 220 1.59 -6.00 -10.36
N SER A 221 1.05 -7.22 -10.29
CA SER A 221 1.03 -8.01 -9.06
C SER A 221 2.44 -8.32 -8.56
N LEU A 222 3.37 -8.70 -9.44
CA LEU A 222 4.77 -8.94 -9.07
C LEU A 222 5.45 -7.63 -8.63
N ALA A 223 5.27 -6.56 -9.39
CA ALA A 223 5.91 -5.28 -9.13
C ALA A 223 5.48 -4.68 -7.80
N LEU A 224 4.18 -4.69 -7.50
CA LEU A 224 3.67 -4.19 -6.22
C LEU A 224 4.02 -5.12 -5.05
N ARG A 225 4.00 -6.45 -5.26
CA ARG A 225 4.34 -7.42 -4.19
C ARG A 225 5.77 -7.30 -3.67
N PHE A 226 6.70 -6.87 -4.52
CA PHE A 226 8.12 -6.75 -4.20
C PHE A 226 8.62 -5.30 -4.24
N ASP A 227 7.71 -4.32 -4.24
CA ASP A 227 8.02 -2.88 -4.29
C ASP A 227 9.04 -2.51 -5.39
N LEU A 228 8.90 -3.14 -6.57
CA LEU A 228 9.76 -2.84 -7.73
C LEU A 228 9.49 -1.45 -8.29
N VAL A 229 8.29 -0.92 -8.02
CA VAL A 229 7.88 0.46 -8.28
C VAL A 229 7.21 0.98 -7.03
N HIS A 230 7.60 2.16 -6.57
CA HIS A 230 7.02 2.83 -5.40
C HIS A 230 6.41 4.18 -5.78
N GLU A 231 5.65 4.79 -4.88
CA GLU A 231 4.99 6.09 -5.12
C GLU A 231 5.98 7.19 -5.56
N GLY A 232 7.19 7.20 -4.99
CA GLY A 232 8.24 8.14 -5.41
C GLY A 232 8.66 8.03 -6.88
N ASP A 233 8.47 6.86 -7.52
CA ASP A 233 8.75 6.69 -8.95
C ASP A 233 7.69 7.37 -9.83
N LEU A 234 6.50 7.69 -9.29
CA LEU A 234 5.45 8.41 -10.04
C LEU A 234 5.92 9.80 -10.46
N ALA A 235 6.85 10.41 -9.71
CA ALA A 235 7.49 11.66 -10.13
C ALA A 235 8.15 11.51 -11.51
N ALA A 236 8.71 10.35 -11.85
CA ALA A 236 9.31 10.10 -13.15
C ALA A 236 8.31 10.10 -14.31
N LEU A 237 6.99 10.08 -14.05
CA LEU A 237 5.94 10.25 -15.06
C LEU A 237 5.53 11.71 -15.28
N GLY A 238 5.90 12.63 -14.37
CA GLY A 238 5.51 14.05 -14.41
C GLY A 238 6.64 15.08 -14.30
N ALA A 239 7.87 14.69 -13.93
CA ALA A 239 8.94 15.61 -13.52
C ALA A 239 9.71 16.31 -14.65
N LEU A 240 9.13 16.48 -15.84
CA LEU A 240 9.66 17.39 -16.88
C LEU A 240 8.69 18.53 -17.25
N GLY A 241 7.54 18.63 -16.56
CA GLY A 241 6.61 19.75 -16.71
C GLY A 241 6.96 20.99 -15.86
N ALA A 242 7.64 20.82 -14.72
CA ALA A 242 7.90 21.92 -13.77
C ALA A 242 9.16 22.74 -14.10
N ALA A 243 10.17 22.15 -14.74
CA ALA A 243 11.44 22.83 -15.05
C ALA A 243 11.36 23.84 -16.21
N ARG A 244 10.18 24.06 -16.83
CA ARG A 244 9.97 25.10 -17.87
C ARG A 244 9.25 26.35 -17.36
N SER A 245 8.85 26.41 -16.08
CA SER A 245 8.19 27.60 -15.52
C SER A 245 9.14 28.56 -14.80
N GLU A 246 10.38 28.17 -14.47
CA GLU A 246 11.33 29.03 -13.73
C GLU A 246 12.31 29.81 -14.62
N VAL A 247 12.20 29.74 -15.95
CA VAL A 247 13.03 30.55 -16.89
C VAL A 247 12.21 31.63 -17.61
N ALA A 248 10.98 31.88 -17.15
CA ALA A 248 10.13 32.98 -17.62
C ALA A 248 9.60 33.75 -16.42
N GLY A 249 10.52 34.35 -15.66
CA GLY A 249 10.28 35.37 -14.65
C GLY A 249 11.20 36.55 -14.91
#